data_AF-A0A1G3AS51-F1
#
_entry.id   AF-A0A1G3AS51-F1
#
_cell.length_a   1.000
_cell.length_b   1.000
_cell.length_c   1.000
_cell.angle_alpha   90.00
_cell.angle_beta   90.00
_cell.angle_gamma   90.00
#
_symmetry.space_group_name_H-M   'P 1'
#
loop_
_entity.id
_entity.type
_entity.pdbx_description
1 polymer ?
#
loop_
_entity_poly.entity_id
_entity_poly.type
_entity_poly.pdbx_seq_one_letter_code
_entity_poly.pdbx_strand_id
1 'polypeptide(L)'
;MTGEESKDKGIVSIIVALVGLLIIIIAAHSLFPTLMFYSIVVVLLVLIVTVTVYGVFGQRLIKFSKKRAMAKKHRVLAQEYFKKFDSLVDRFRDLINEDHRDTIPFILRQLENGNTKYVNILPNPQNFKSAVDVCDGAMGKLPVTKDNFLILVGWFESIVNLCNEHLIRKPIEEIRRRGVDGIPEHISEDYERCEVIYDRFLDDYMNFAKDMNKQFAEKVARDYFEVPKGLRK
;
A
#
# COMPACT_ATOMS: atom_id res chain seq x y z
N MET A 1 -1.09 -3.43 -24.89
CA MET A 1 -2.55 -3.63 -25.10
C MET A 1 -2.86 -4.45 -26.37
N THR A 2 -2.09 -5.49 -26.71
CA THR A 2 -2.17 -6.14 -28.05
C THR A 2 -2.60 -7.61 -28.04
N GLY A 3 -2.76 -8.24 -26.87
CA GLY A 3 -3.06 -9.68 -26.77
C GLY A 3 -4.56 -10.05 -26.70
N GLU A 4 -5.43 -9.16 -26.19
CA GLU A 4 -6.87 -9.48 -26.03
C GLU A 4 -7.65 -9.29 -27.34
N GLU A 5 -7.37 -8.23 -28.11
CA GLU A 5 -8.04 -8.00 -29.40
C GLU A 5 -7.79 -9.12 -30.43
N SER A 6 -6.63 -9.77 -30.37
CA SER A 6 -6.27 -10.86 -31.28
C SER A 6 -7.11 -12.12 -31.05
N LYS A 7 -7.39 -12.46 -29.78
CA LYS A 7 -8.16 -13.67 -29.43
C LYS A 7 -9.65 -13.52 -29.75
N ASP A 8 -10.19 -12.33 -29.56
CA ASP A 8 -11.61 -12.06 -29.84
C ASP A 8 -11.89 -12.11 -31.36
N LYS A 9 -10.95 -11.64 -32.19
CA LYS A 9 -11.02 -11.79 -33.66
C LYS A 9 -11.02 -13.25 -34.10
N GLY A 10 -10.25 -14.11 -33.44
CA GLY A 10 -10.21 -15.55 -33.73
C GLY A 10 -11.53 -16.26 -33.44
N ILE A 11 -12.16 -15.98 -32.29
CA ILE A 11 -13.46 -16.58 -31.91
C ILE A 11 -14.57 -16.12 -32.86
N VAL A 12 -14.60 -14.83 -33.20
CA VAL A 12 -15.57 -14.28 -34.17
C VAL A 12 -15.41 -14.96 -35.53
N SER A 13 -14.18 -15.15 -36.01
CA SER A 13 -13.93 -15.85 -37.27
C SER A 13 -14.42 -17.30 -37.25
N ILE A 14 -14.25 -18.01 -36.13
CA ILE A 14 -14.73 -19.39 -35.97
C ILE A 14 -16.27 -19.44 -36.00
N ILE A 15 -16.94 -18.51 -35.31
CA ILE A 15 -18.40 -18.44 -35.31
C ILE A 15 -18.93 -18.15 -36.72
N VAL A 16 -18.32 -17.20 -37.44
CA VAL A 16 -18.69 -16.87 -38.82
C VAL A 16 -18.50 -18.07 -39.74
N ALA A 17 -17.39 -18.81 -39.60
CA ALA A 17 -17.14 -20.02 -40.38
C ALA A 17 -18.17 -21.12 -40.12
N LEU A 18 -18.53 -21.35 -38.85
CA LEU A 18 -19.53 -22.35 -38.46
C LEU A 18 -20.93 -21.98 -38.94
N VAL A 19 -21.31 -20.70 -38.86
CA VAL A 19 -22.59 -20.21 -39.40
C VAL A 19 -22.62 -20.32 -40.92
N GLY A 20 -21.52 -19.98 -41.60
CA GLY A 20 -21.40 -20.17 -43.05
C GLY A 20 -21.54 -21.64 -43.46
N LEU A 21 -20.91 -22.55 -42.72
CA LEU A 21 -21.03 -24.00 -42.93
C LEU A 21 -22.48 -24.47 -42.72
N LEU A 22 -23.17 -23.96 -41.70
CA LEU A 22 -24.58 -24.26 -41.46
C LEU A 22 -25.46 -23.86 -42.66
N ILE A 23 -25.25 -22.66 -43.20
CA ILE A 23 -26.00 -22.14 -44.36
C ILE A 23 -25.77 -23.03 -45.59
N ILE A 24 -24.52 -23.45 -45.84
CA ILE A 24 -24.18 -24.34 -46.95
C ILE A 24 -24.88 -25.70 -46.80
N ILE A 25 -24.87 -26.28 -45.59
CA ILE A 25 -25.53 -27.55 -45.30
C ILE A 25 -27.04 -27.45 -45.53
N ILE A 26 -27.68 -26.37 -45.07
CA ILE A 26 -29.11 -26.11 -45.28
C ILE A 26 -29.43 -25.95 -46.78
N ALA A 27 -28.61 -25.22 -47.53
CA ALA A 27 -28.78 -25.07 -48.97
C ALA A 27 -28.66 -26.41 -49.71
N ALA A 28 -27.80 -27.31 -49.21
CA ALA A 28 -27.55 -28.65 -49.74
C ALA A 28 -28.50 -29.73 -49.21
N HIS A 29 -29.65 -29.39 -48.61
CA HIS A 29 -30.54 -30.35 -47.95
C HIS A 29 -30.94 -31.56 -48.82
N SER A 30 -31.08 -31.36 -50.13
CA SER A 30 -31.48 -32.40 -51.08
C SER A 30 -30.43 -33.49 -51.32
N LEU A 31 -29.18 -33.26 -50.87
CA LEU A 31 -28.07 -34.21 -51.05
C LEU A 31 -27.98 -35.25 -49.93
N PHE A 32 -28.79 -35.12 -48.86
CA PHE A 32 -28.71 -35.97 -47.68
C PHE A 32 -30.03 -36.68 -47.39
N PRO A 33 -30.01 -37.94 -46.92
CA PRO A 33 -31.19 -38.57 -46.33
C PRO A 33 -31.68 -37.78 -45.11
N THR A 34 -33.01 -37.64 -44.99
CA THR A 34 -33.69 -36.78 -44.02
C THR A 34 -33.15 -36.89 -42.60
N LEU A 35 -32.94 -38.12 -42.10
CA LEU A 35 -32.43 -38.35 -40.75
C LEU A 35 -31.00 -37.85 -40.56
N MET A 36 -30.11 -38.08 -41.54
CA MET A 36 -28.72 -37.60 -41.47
C MET A 36 -28.64 -36.08 -41.52
N PHE A 37 -29.46 -35.43 -42.35
CA PHE A 37 -29.54 -33.98 -42.42
C PHE A 37 -29.87 -33.36 -41.05
N TYR A 38 -30.94 -33.84 -40.40
CA TYR A 38 -31.33 -33.32 -39.09
C TYR A 38 -30.28 -33.54 -38.02
N SER A 39 -29.65 -34.72 -37.98
CA SER A 39 -28.57 -34.99 -37.01
C SER A 39 -27.39 -34.03 -37.18
N ILE A 40 -26.95 -33.77 -38.41
CA ILE A 40 -25.84 -32.86 -38.70
C ILE A 40 -26.18 -31.43 -38.27
N VAL A 41 -27.37 -30.93 -38.63
CA VAL A 41 -27.82 -29.58 -38.28
C VAL A 41 -27.89 -29.39 -36.76
N VAL A 42 -28.43 -30.37 -36.03
CA VAL A 42 -28.54 -30.30 -34.57
C VAL A 42 -27.15 -30.29 -33.92
N VAL A 43 -26.23 -31.17 -34.34
CA VAL A 43 -24.85 -31.19 -33.83
C VAL A 43 -24.16 -29.85 -34.07
N LEU A 44 -24.31 -29.29 -35.27
CA LEU A 44 -23.68 -28.02 -35.63
C LEU A 44 -24.25 -26.84 -34.81
N LEU A 45 -25.57 -26.82 -34.59
CA LEU A 45 -26.22 -25.83 -33.72
C LEU A 45 -25.71 -25.93 -32.28
N VAL A 46 -25.63 -27.13 -31.72
CA VAL A 46 -25.07 -27.35 -30.37
C VAL A 46 -23.64 -26.84 -30.29
N LEU A 47 -22.83 -27.09 -31.33
CA LEU A 47 -21.44 -26.65 -31.39
C LEU A 47 -21.33 -25.12 -31.48
N ILE A 48 -22.15 -24.46 -32.32
CA ILE A 48 -22.21 -22.99 -32.41
C ILE A 48 -22.61 -22.39 -31.06
N VAL A 49 -23.65 -22.92 -30.42
CA VAL A 49 -24.11 -22.44 -29.11
C VAL A 49 -23.02 -22.62 -28.07
N THR A 50 -22.34 -23.76 -28.04
CA THR A 50 -21.26 -24.04 -27.09
C THR A 50 -20.08 -23.09 -27.30
N VAL A 51 -19.60 -22.94 -28.53
CA VAL A 51 -18.50 -22.00 -28.86
C VAL A 51 -18.88 -20.56 -28.52
N THR A 52 -20.12 -20.16 -28.78
CA THR A 52 -20.61 -18.81 -28.46
C THR A 52 -20.67 -18.59 -26.95
N VAL A 53 -21.24 -19.53 -26.20
CA VAL A 53 -21.34 -19.44 -24.74
C VAL A 53 -19.95 -19.41 -24.10
N TYR A 54 -19.06 -20.34 -24.46
CA TYR A 54 -17.70 -20.37 -23.89
C TYR A 54 -16.83 -19.22 -24.36
N GLY A 55 -16.95 -18.79 -25.63
CA GLY A 55 -16.20 -17.67 -26.18
C GLY A 55 -16.57 -16.34 -25.54
N VAL A 56 -17.88 -16.07 -25.42
CA VAL A 56 -18.39 -14.79 -24.89
C VAL A 56 -18.38 -14.76 -23.36
N PHE A 57 -18.85 -15.83 -22.70
CA PHE A 57 -18.98 -15.86 -21.24
C PHE A 57 -17.76 -16.43 -20.54
N GLY A 58 -17.02 -17.36 -21.15
CA GLY A 58 -15.86 -18.00 -20.51
C GLY A 58 -14.77 -17.00 -20.14
N GLN A 59 -14.43 -16.06 -21.03
CA GLN A 59 -13.46 -15.01 -20.70
C GLN A 59 -13.94 -14.11 -19.55
N ARG A 60 -15.21 -13.71 -19.55
CA ARG A 60 -15.80 -12.89 -18.48
C ARG A 60 -15.72 -13.63 -17.15
N LEU A 61 -16.15 -14.89 -17.10
CA LEU A 61 -16.12 -15.72 -15.90
C LEU A 61 -14.70 -15.91 -15.37
N ILE A 62 -13.71 -16.14 -16.25
CA ILE A 62 -12.29 -16.24 -15.87
C ILE A 62 -11.80 -14.91 -15.29
N LYS A 63 -12.11 -13.77 -15.92
CA LYS A 63 -11.76 -12.43 -15.43
C LYS A 63 -12.40 -12.17 -14.06
N PHE A 64 -13.67 -12.50 -13.88
CA PHE A 64 -14.38 -12.36 -12.59
C PHE A 64 -13.77 -13.24 -11.50
N SER A 65 -13.48 -14.50 -11.80
CA SER A 65 -12.84 -15.43 -10.86
C SER A 65 -11.45 -14.94 -10.44
N LYS A 66 -10.63 -14.52 -11.41
CA LYS A 66 -9.30 -13.94 -11.15
C LYS A 66 -9.39 -12.68 -10.30
N LYS A 67 -10.31 -11.76 -10.60
CA LYS A 67 -10.54 -10.55 -9.79
C LYS A 67 -10.93 -10.90 -8.36
N ARG A 68 -11.83 -11.87 -8.17
CA ARG A 68 -12.25 -12.32 -6.84
C ARG A 68 -11.12 -12.99 -6.06
N ALA A 69 -10.31 -13.82 -6.72
CA ALA A 69 -9.14 -14.44 -6.13
C ALA A 69 -8.09 -13.41 -5.70
N MET A 70 -7.80 -12.43 -6.55
CA MET A 70 -6.91 -11.31 -6.21
C MET A 70 -7.44 -10.46 -5.06
N ALA A 71 -8.74 -10.13 -5.06
CA ALA A 71 -9.36 -9.38 -3.97
C ALA A 71 -9.28 -10.14 -2.63
N LYS A 72 -9.49 -11.47 -2.65
CA LYS A 72 -9.31 -12.32 -1.47
C LYS A 72 -7.86 -12.31 -1.00
N LYS A 73 -6.89 -12.47 -1.92
CA LYS A 73 -5.45 -12.39 -1.60
C LYS A 73 -5.10 -11.06 -0.96
N HIS A 74 -5.49 -9.93 -1.58
CA HIS A 74 -5.23 -8.60 -1.05
C HIS A 74 -5.88 -8.35 0.31
N ARG A 75 -7.08 -8.88 0.56
CA ARG A 75 -7.73 -8.78 1.87
C ARG A 75 -6.94 -9.53 2.95
N VAL A 76 -6.48 -10.74 2.65
CA VAL A 76 -5.67 -11.54 3.59
C VAL A 76 -4.34 -10.82 3.88
N LEU A 77 -3.67 -10.32 2.84
CA LEU A 77 -2.44 -9.54 3.00
C LEU A 77 -2.68 -8.29 3.84
N ALA A 78 -3.72 -7.51 3.53
CA ALA A 78 -4.04 -6.30 4.29
C ALA A 78 -4.27 -6.62 5.78
N GLN A 79 -4.96 -7.71 6.12
CA GLN A 79 -5.15 -8.13 7.52
C GLN A 79 -3.85 -8.52 8.22
N GLU A 80 -2.94 -9.22 7.53
CA GLU A 80 -1.64 -9.59 8.09
C GLU A 80 -0.77 -8.35 8.35
N TYR A 81 -0.67 -7.47 7.36
CA TYR A 81 0.13 -6.25 7.47
C TYR A 81 -0.50 -5.22 8.40
N PHE A 82 -1.83 -5.20 8.55
CA PHE A 82 -2.52 -4.31 9.48
C PHE A 82 -2.04 -4.52 10.92
N LYS A 83 -1.86 -5.76 11.38
CA LYS A 83 -1.34 -6.03 12.73
C LYS A 83 0.11 -5.57 12.91
N LYS A 84 0.95 -5.77 11.90
CA LYS A 84 2.35 -5.30 11.93
C LYS A 84 2.38 -3.76 11.95
N PHE A 85 1.50 -3.15 11.17
CA PHE A 85 1.34 -1.69 11.09
C PHE A 85 0.84 -1.08 12.39
N ASP A 86 -0.15 -1.70 13.05
CA ASP A 86 -0.66 -1.32 14.37
C ASP A 86 0.48 -1.20 15.40
N SER A 87 1.33 -2.22 15.48
CA SER A 87 2.51 -2.18 16.34
C SER A 87 3.50 -1.07 15.96
N LEU A 88 3.64 -0.71 14.68
CA LEU A 88 4.48 0.41 14.26
C LEU A 88 3.89 1.75 14.70
N VAL A 89 2.58 1.93 14.56
CA VAL A 89 1.87 3.14 14.99
C VAL A 89 2.00 3.32 16.51
N ASP A 90 1.81 2.26 17.29
CA ASP A 90 1.96 2.31 18.75
C ASP A 90 3.37 2.68 19.19
N ARG A 91 4.38 1.99 18.65
CA ARG A 91 5.78 2.33 18.97
C ARG A 91 6.12 3.76 18.57
N PHE A 92 5.61 4.23 17.44
CA PHE A 92 5.84 5.60 17.01
C PHE A 92 5.17 6.61 17.93
N ARG A 93 3.95 6.33 18.39
CA ARG A 93 3.23 7.14 19.37
C ARG A 93 4.03 7.30 20.65
N ASP A 94 4.62 6.21 21.15
CA ASP A 94 5.49 6.24 22.32
C ASP A 94 6.72 7.11 22.09
N LEU A 95 7.35 7.02 20.91
CA LEU A 95 8.56 7.80 20.58
C LEU A 95 8.34 9.31 20.49
N ILE A 96 7.12 9.74 20.15
CA ILE A 96 6.78 11.16 20.05
C ILE A 96 6.08 11.70 21.30
N ASN A 97 5.92 10.86 22.34
CA ASN A 97 5.23 11.25 23.55
C ASN A 97 6.14 12.07 24.49
N GLU A 98 5.87 13.37 24.63
CA GLU A 98 6.64 14.26 25.50
C GLU A 98 6.61 13.88 26.99
N ASP A 99 5.67 13.05 27.43
CA ASP A 99 5.59 12.62 28.82
C ASP A 99 6.69 11.60 29.19
N HIS A 100 7.34 11.00 28.17
CA HIS A 100 8.36 9.97 28.32
C HIS A 100 9.76 10.58 28.27
N ARG A 101 10.57 10.31 29.30
CA ARG A 101 11.90 10.91 29.47
C ARG A 101 12.92 10.48 28.43
N ASP A 102 12.67 9.33 27.81
CA ASP A 102 13.48 8.64 26.80
C ASP A 102 13.02 8.97 25.38
N THR A 103 12.48 10.18 25.16
CA THR A 103 12.01 10.63 23.85
C THR A 103 12.69 11.93 23.42
N ILE A 104 12.85 12.08 22.11
CA ILE A 104 13.46 13.28 21.51
C ILE A 104 12.65 14.54 21.85
N PRO A 105 11.30 14.56 21.74
CA PRO A 105 10.51 15.73 22.14
C PRO A 105 10.73 16.17 23.59
N PHE A 106 10.83 15.22 24.53
CA PHE A 106 11.08 15.54 25.93
C PHE A 106 12.46 16.19 26.12
N ILE A 107 13.51 15.63 25.53
CA ILE A 107 14.89 16.14 25.64
C ILE A 107 14.99 17.54 25.06
N LEU A 108 14.38 17.75 23.90
CA LEU A 108 14.36 19.05 23.24
C LEU A 108 13.61 20.09 24.09
N ARG A 109 12.49 19.71 24.73
CA ARG A 109 11.76 20.57 25.67
C ARG A 109 12.59 20.90 26.92
N GLN A 110 13.36 19.94 27.45
CA GLN A 110 14.28 20.21 28.54
C GLN A 110 15.35 21.24 28.15
N LEU A 111 15.90 21.13 26.93
CA LEU A 111 16.86 22.09 26.39
C LEU A 111 16.25 23.50 26.27
N GLU A 112 15.00 23.61 25.82
CA GLU A 112 14.27 24.87 25.72
C GLU A 112 14.03 25.52 27.08
N ASN A 113 13.58 24.74 28.07
CA ASN A 113 13.34 25.22 29.43
C ASN A 113 14.63 25.61 30.17
N GLY A 114 15.73 24.90 29.88
CA GLY A 114 17.03 25.12 30.52
C GLY A 114 17.81 26.31 29.96
N ASN A 115 17.47 26.80 28.76
CA ASN A 115 18.23 27.86 28.10
C ASN A 115 17.36 28.70 27.15
N THR A 116 17.19 29.98 27.49
CA THR A 116 16.38 30.94 26.73
C THR A 116 16.83 31.13 25.28
N LYS A 117 18.08 30.76 24.95
CA LYS A 117 18.60 30.76 23.57
C LYS A 117 17.90 29.75 22.66
N TYR A 118 17.21 28.75 23.20
CA TYR A 118 16.54 27.70 22.42
C TYR A 118 15.02 27.80 22.41
N VAL A 119 14.47 28.88 22.96
CA VAL A 119 13.02 29.16 22.96
C VAL A 119 12.50 29.34 21.53
N ASN A 120 11.37 28.70 21.21
CA ASN A 120 10.68 28.66 19.92
C ASN A 120 11.41 27.91 18.78
N ILE A 121 12.43 27.10 19.08
CA ILE A 121 13.03 26.23 18.05
C ILE A 121 12.11 25.05 17.72
N LEU A 122 11.29 24.63 18.69
CA LEU A 122 10.55 23.38 18.61
C LEU A 122 9.10 23.62 18.23
N PRO A 123 8.60 22.97 17.17
CA PRO A 123 7.17 22.92 16.95
C PRO A 123 6.53 22.11 18.08
N ASN A 124 5.35 22.54 18.54
CA ASN A 124 4.63 21.90 19.63
C ASN A 124 4.43 20.38 19.35
N PRO A 125 5.12 19.49 20.08
CA PRO A 125 5.06 18.06 19.79
C PRO A 125 3.67 17.44 19.99
N GLN A 126 2.80 18.09 20.79
CA GLN A 126 1.39 17.74 20.93
C GLN A 126 0.60 17.73 19.60
N ASN A 127 1.00 18.57 18.63
CA ASN A 127 0.36 18.56 17.30
C ASN A 127 0.61 17.24 16.56
N PHE A 128 1.80 16.65 16.73
CA PHE A 128 2.16 15.38 16.10
C PHE A 128 1.52 14.20 16.82
N LYS A 129 1.48 14.24 18.16
CA LYS A 129 0.74 13.26 18.97
C LYS A 129 -0.72 13.18 18.54
N SER A 130 -1.37 14.34 18.39
CA SER A 130 -2.76 14.42 17.91
C SER A 130 -2.94 13.82 16.51
N ALA A 131 -1.97 14.02 15.61
CA ALA A 131 -2.02 13.42 14.27
C ALA A 131 -1.89 11.88 14.32
N VAL A 132 -1.03 11.34 15.18
CA VAL A 132 -0.91 9.90 15.39
C VAL A 132 -2.17 9.32 16.02
N ASP A 133 -2.75 9.98 17.03
CA ASP A 133 -4.00 9.55 17.67
C ASP A 133 -5.18 9.55 16.69
N VAL A 134 -5.21 10.48 15.73
CA VAL A 134 -6.20 10.46 14.63
C VAL A 134 -5.97 9.25 13.71
N CYS A 135 -4.73 8.94 13.37
CA CYS A 135 -4.38 7.77 12.56
C CYS A 135 -4.82 6.47 13.26
N ASP A 136 -4.47 6.31 14.53
CA ASP A 136 -4.88 5.20 15.38
C ASP A 136 -6.41 5.08 15.52
N GLY A 137 -7.08 6.20 15.82
CA GLY A 137 -8.53 6.25 15.88
C GLY A 137 -9.20 5.85 14.57
N ALA A 138 -8.58 6.12 13.42
CA ALA A 138 -9.04 5.67 12.11
C ALA A 138 -8.80 4.16 11.90
N MET A 139 -7.70 3.61 12.40
CA MET A 139 -7.43 2.17 12.39
C MET A 139 -8.52 1.37 13.11
N GLY A 140 -9.00 1.85 14.26
CA GLY A 140 -10.08 1.20 15.01
C GLY A 140 -11.47 1.29 14.36
N LYS A 141 -11.69 2.21 13.42
CA LYS A 141 -13.01 2.51 12.83
C LYS A 141 -13.18 2.02 11.40
N LEU A 142 -12.09 2.03 10.61
CA LEU A 142 -12.16 1.69 9.20
C LEU A 142 -12.17 0.17 8.99
N PRO A 143 -12.99 -0.34 8.05
CA PRO A 143 -12.94 -1.75 7.72
C PRO A 143 -11.59 -2.10 7.09
N VAL A 144 -10.99 -3.23 7.52
CA VAL A 144 -9.69 -3.71 7.03
C VAL A 144 -9.83 -4.22 5.59
N THR A 145 -9.67 -3.29 4.66
CA THR A 145 -9.62 -3.51 3.21
C THR A 145 -8.26 -3.06 2.68
N LYS A 146 -7.86 -3.51 1.48
CA LYS A 146 -6.61 -3.05 0.86
C LYS A 146 -6.57 -1.52 0.81
N ASP A 147 -7.61 -0.90 0.26
CA ASP A 147 -7.61 0.53 -0.02
C ASP A 147 -7.54 1.37 1.26
N ASN A 148 -8.34 1.03 2.29
CA ASN A 148 -8.27 1.70 3.58
C ASN A 148 -6.92 1.51 4.26
N PHE A 149 -6.36 0.31 4.19
CA PHE A 149 -5.05 0.03 4.75
C PHE A 149 -3.96 0.87 4.07
N LEU A 150 -3.96 0.96 2.74
CA LEU A 150 -3.00 1.79 2.01
C LEU A 150 -3.17 3.29 2.31
N ILE A 151 -4.40 3.77 2.47
CA ILE A 151 -4.66 5.16 2.90
C ILE A 151 -4.04 5.41 4.28
N LEU A 152 -4.27 4.51 5.24
CA LEU A 152 -3.72 4.62 6.59
C LEU A 152 -2.19 4.62 6.59
N VAL A 153 -1.57 3.74 5.81
CA VAL A 153 -0.11 3.71 5.66
C VAL A 153 0.41 5.03 5.07
N GLY A 154 -0.24 5.57 4.04
CA GLY A 154 0.15 6.85 3.44
C GLY A 154 -0.01 8.05 4.37
N TRP A 155 -1.07 8.07 5.19
CA TRP A 155 -1.24 9.08 6.24
C TRP A 155 -0.15 8.97 7.30
N PHE A 156 0.11 7.76 7.78
CA PHE A 156 1.16 7.53 8.76
C PHE A 156 2.55 7.89 8.22
N GLU A 157 2.86 7.54 6.97
CA GLU A 157 4.11 7.95 6.30
C GLU A 157 4.26 9.47 6.30
N SER A 158 3.18 10.20 6.01
CA SER A 158 3.18 11.66 6.03
C SER A 158 3.46 12.21 7.42
N ILE A 159 2.88 11.59 8.47
CA ILE A 159 3.13 11.97 9.87
C ILE A 159 4.59 11.70 10.24
N VAL A 160 5.13 10.51 9.95
CA VAL A 160 6.53 10.15 10.21
C VAL A 160 7.47 11.14 9.53
N ASN A 161 7.21 11.48 8.26
CA ASN A 161 8.01 12.44 7.52
C ASN A 161 7.96 13.86 8.11
N LEU A 162 6.77 14.31 8.55
CA LEU A 162 6.62 15.59 9.21
C LEU A 162 7.37 15.61 10.56
N CYS A 163 7.28 14.55 11.36
CA CYS A 163 8.05 14.42 12.60
C CYS A 163 9.55 14.45 12.33
N ASN A 164 10.04 13.66 11.37
CA ASN A 164 11.45 13.62 11.03
C ASN A 164 11.97 15.00 10.60
N GLU A 165 11.20 15.73 9.80
CA GLU A 165 11.58 17.07 9.35
C GLU A 165 11.54 18.12 10.47
N HIS A 166 10.47 18.11 11.27
CA HIS A 166 10.14 19.23 12.16
C HIS A 166 10.50 19.01 13.62
N LEU A 167 10.51 17.77 14.11
CA LEU A 167 10.88 17.44 15.48
C LEU A 167 12.33 16.95 15.59
N ILE A 168 12.91 16.42 14.51
CA ILE A 168 14.26 15.87 14.52
C ILE A 168 15.22 16.81 13.76
N ARG A 169 15.06 16.92 12.44
CA ARG A 169 16.03 17.60 11.58
C ARG A 169 16.17 19.09 11.83
N LYS A 170 15.09 19.85 11.68
CA LYS A 170 15.13 21.31 11.85
C LYS A 170 15.63 21.73 13.23
N PRO A 171 15.20 21.10 14.34
CA PRO A 171 15.73 21.42 15.65
C PRO A 171 17.24 21.19 15.77
N ILE A 172 17.76 20.05 15.29
CA ILE A 172 19.21 19.76 15.33
C ILE A 172 19.98 20.79 14.52
N GLU A 173 19.54 21.08 13.29
CA GLU A 173 20.20 22.05 12.40
C GLU A 173 20.26 23.44 13.05
N GLU A 174 19.18 23.86 13.70
CA GLU A 174 19.12 25.15 14.39
C GLU A 174 19.99 25.18 15.65
N ILE A 175 20.03 24.10 16.42
CA ILE A 175 20.93 23.96 17.57
C ILE A 175 22.40 24.06 17.10
N ARG A 176 22.77 23.34 16.04
CA ARG A 176 24.11 23.38 15.44
C ARG A 176 24.47 24.78 14.93
N ARG A 177 23.51 25.49 14.36
CA ARG A 177 23.68 26.86 13.87
C ARG A 177 23.91 27.86 15.00
N ARG A 178 23.22 27.71 16.14
CA ARG A 178 23.32 28.61 17.30
C ARG A 178 24.57 28.37 18.16
N GLY A 179 25.21 27.20 18.00
CA GLY A 179 26.46 26.84 18.67
C GLY A 179 26.23 25.85 19.82
N VAL A 180 27.03 24.78 19.82
CA VAL A 180 26.89 23.61 20.71
C VAL A 180 27.37 23.89 22.14
N ASP A 181 28.17 24.94 22.33
CA ASP A 181 28.90 25.26 23.58
C ASP A 181 28.00 25.53 24.80
N GLY A 182 26.68 25.63 24.60
CA GLY A 182 25.69 25.83 25.66
C GLY A 182 24.79 24.62 25.95
N ILE A 183 25.06 23.44 25.38
CA ILE A 183 24.28 22.22 25.61
C ILE A 183 24.94 21.42 26.76
N PRO A 184 24.23 21.17 27.87
CA PRO A 184 24.74 20.30 28.93
C PRO A 184 25.06 18.91 28.40
N GLU A 185 26.16 18.32 28.87
CA GLU A 185 26.64 17.01 28.37
C GLU A 185 25.60 15.91 28.50
N HIS A 186 24.90 15.84 29.64
CA HIS A 186 23.81 14.88 29.85
C HIS A 186 22.67 14.98 28.82
N ILE A 187 22.30 16.19 28.37
CA ILE A 187 21.28 16.40 27.33
C ILE A 187 21.77 15.87 25.98
N SER A 188 23.06 16.05 25.68
CA SER A 188 23.67 15.52 24.46
C SER A 188 23.66 14.00 24.44
N GLU A 189 24.06 13.37 25.56
CA GLU A 189 24.07 11.91 25.70
C GLU A 189 22.65 11.32 25.67
N ASP A 190 21.69 11.96 26.34
CA ASP A 190 20.27 11.56 26.30
C ASP A 190 19.74 11.62 24.86
N TYR A 191 20.08 12.67 24.12
CA TYR A 191 19.67 12.83 22.74
C TYR A 191 20.21 11.72 21.85
N GLU A 192 21.51 11.46 21.90
CA GLU A 192 22.17 10.41 21.12
C GLU A 192 21.55 9.03 21.40
N ARG A 193 21.17 8.75 22.64
CA ARG A 193 20.45 7.51 22.98
C ARG A 193 19.07 7.45 22.32
N CYS A 194 18.31 8.54 22.34
CA CYS A 194 16.98 8.58 21.74
C CYS A 194 17.03 8.55 20.21
N GLU A 195 18.05 9.16 19.61
CA GLU A 195 18.35 9.09 18.17
C GLU A 195 18.52 7.64 17.72
N VAL A 196 19.30 6.83 18.44
CA VAL A 196 19.48 5.40 18.13
C VAL A 196 18.16 4.62 18.17
N ILE A 197 17.26 4.96 19.11
CA ILE A 197 15.94 4.33 19.20
C ILE A 197 15.08 4.75 18.00
N TYR A 198 15.09 6.03 17.64
CA TYR A 198 14.35 6.57 16.50
C TYR A 198 14.84 5.99 15.17
N ASP A 199 16.16 5.90 14.97
CA ASP A 199 16.78 5.26 13.80
C ASP A 199 16.34 3.81 13.65
N ARG A 200 16.35 3.05 14.75
CA ARG A 200 15.87 1.66 14.76
C ARG A 200 14.39 1.57 14.36
N PHE A 201 13.56 2.49 14.84
CA PHE A 201 12.16 2.55 14.43
C PHE A 201 12.03 2.80 12.92
N LEU A 202 12.80 3.73 12.35
CA LEU A 202 12.77 4.01 10.93
C LEU A 202 13.25 2.82 10.09
N ASP A 203 14.29 2.12 10.54
CA ASP A 203 14.76 0.87 9.91
C ASP A 203 13.66 -0.19 9.88
N ASP A 204 12.97 -0.40 11.00
CA ASP A 204 11.85 -1.33 11.09
C ASP A 204 10.70 -0.92 10.14
N TYR A 205 10.37 0.38 10.09
CA TYR A 205 9.36 0.89 9.17
C TYR A 205 9.77 0.67 7.71
N MET A 206 11.03 0.96 7.35
CA MET A 206 11.55 0.75 6.00
C MET A 206 11.50 -0.74 5.60
N ASN A 207 11.83 -1.64 6.53
CA ASN A 207 11.73 -3.07 6.30
C ASN A 207 10.28 -3.51 6.10
N PHE A 208 9.36 -3.00 6.90
CA PHE A 208 7.92 -3.20 6.71
C PHE A 208 7.46 -2.70 5.33
N ALA A 209 7.84 -1.49 4.93
CA ALA A 209 7.46 -0.90 3.64
C ALA A 209 8.01 -1.71 2.46
N LYS A 210 9.26 -2.17 2.52
CA LYS A 210 9.87 -3.02 1.49
C LYS A 210 9.14 -4.35 1.32
N ASP A 211 8.86 -5.03 2.43
CA ASP A 211 8.14 -6.31 2.41
C ASP A 211 6.71 -6.14 1.88
N MET A 212 6.01 -5.10 2.34
CA MET A 212 4.68 -4.75 1.85
C MET A 212 4.66 -4.45 0.35
N ASN A 213 5.56 -3.57 -0.13
CA ASN A 213 5.68 -3.24 -1.56
C ASN A 213 5.91 -4.50 -2.42
N LYS A 214 6.71 -5.45 -1.92
CA LYS A 214 6.97 -6.73 -2.57
C LYS A 214 5.71 -7.61 -2.64
N GLN A 215 4.95 -7.73 -1.55
CA GLN A 215 3.75 -8.59 -1.53
C GLN A 215 2.59 -8.04 -2.34
N PHE A 216 2.41 -6.71 -2.34
CA PHE A 216 1.40 -6.04 -3.15
C PHE A 216 1.82 -5.86 -4.61
N ALA A 217 3.10 -6.13 -4.95
CA ALA A 217 3.69 -5.93 -6.27
C ALA A 217 3.47 -4.50 -6.82
N GLU A 218 3.46 -3.54 -5.91
CA GLU A 218 3.15 -2.13 -6.15
C GLU A 218 3.92 -1.29 -5.12
N LYS A 219 4.48 -0.15 -5.54
CA LYS A 219 5.13 0.78 -4.61
C LYS A 219 4.04 1.58 -3.89
N VAL A 220 3.69 1.13 -2.69
CA VAL A 220 2.59 1.66 -1.88
C VAL A 220 3.05 2.48 -0.67
N ALA A 221 4.29 2.29 -0.22
CA ALA A 221 4.91 3.09 0.85
C ALA A 221 6.36 3.41 0.52
N ARG A 222 6.87 4.52 1.07
CA ARG A 222 8.28 4.90 0.97
C ARG A 222 9.16 3.98 1.81
N ASP A 223 10.26 3.56 1.22
CA ASP A 223 11.22 2.60 1.74
C ASP A 223 12.57 3.24 2.13
N TYR A 224 12.58 4.56 2.31
CA TYR A 224 13.77 5.35 2.60
C TYR A 224 13.45 6.61 3.41
N PHE A 225 14.20 6.84 4.49
CA PHE A 225 14.21 8.10 5.26
C PHE A 225 15.65 8.55 5.47
N GLU A 226 15.90 9.85 5.35
CA GLU A 226 17.15 10.46 5.77
C GLU A 226 17.02 10.92 7.22
N VAL A 227 17.92 10.46 8.09
CA VAL A 227 18.00 10.91 9.47
C VAL A 227 19.29 11.72 9.66
N PRO A 228 19.20 12.95 10.15
CA PRO A 228 20.38 13.74 10.49
C PRO A 228 21.05 13.17 11.74
N LYS A 229 22.36 12.92 11.65
CA LYS A 229 23.14 12.27 12.72
C LYS A 229 23.66 13.26 13.75
N GLY A 230 23.42 13.03 15.04
CA GLY A 230 24.05 13.68 16.21
C GLY A 230 23.73 15.17 16.43
N LEU A 231 23.90 15.64 17.67
CA LEU A 231 23.88 17.08 17.99
C LEU A 231 25.25 17.73 17.78
N ARG A 232 26.33 16.98 18.05
CA ARG A 232 27.71 17.42 17.85
C ARG A 232 28.12 17.21 16.39
N LYS A 233 29.07 18.00 15.89
CA LYS A 233 29.67 17.80 14.55
C LYS A 233 30.74 16.73 14.61
#